data_AF-A0A6P9FJF8-F1
#
_entry.id   AF-A0A6P9FJF8-F1
#
_cell.length_a   1.000
_cell.length_b   1.000
_cell.length_c   1.000
_cell.angle_alpha   90.00
_cell.angle_beta   90.00
_cell.angle_gamma   90.00
#
_symmetry.space_group_name_H-M   'P 1'
#
loop_
_entity.id
_entity.type
_entity.pdbx_description
1 polymer ?
#
loop_
_entity_poly.entity_id
_entity_poly.type
_entity_poly.pdbx_seq_one_letter_code
_entity_poly.pdbx_strand_id
1 'polypeptide(L)'
;MEELRSQTVVVRSPKIGHSRKPLPPFGLLHRDIVLPLIINNHGVRLPANLLYKYLNKAAEFYINYVTRSTQIESQHQGTQEASDLTSPSKRSSQKYMIEGLTEKSSQIVDPWERLFKILNVVGRRNCGDILHRMKDLCRYMNNLDNEAHAKYKNQVVYSTMLVFFKNAFQYVNSIQPSLSQGPNAPSQVPLVLLEDVSNVYGDVEIDRNKQVHKKRKLAEGREKTMSSDEEDCSAKGRNRHIVVNKAELANSIEVLESFKLARESWESLYSLEFLDKEFTRICLAWKTDTWLWLRIFLTDMIIYQGQYKKAIASLHHLAALQGSLPQPQITGQGTLEHQRALIQLATCHFSLGEYRMTCEQVLDLMCYMILPIQDGGRSQEEPSKIKPKFRKGSDLKLLPCTGKAIMPFCLPLMLACFKLRAFVDSRDDMALGHVIVLLQQEWPRGENLFLKAVSKICQQGNFQYENFFNYVTNTDTLEEFAYLRTQEGGKIHLELLPNQGRLIKHHTVTRGITKGVKEDFHLAMERRVSRCGENLMVVLHRFCISEKILLLQTLA
;
A
#
# COMPACT_ATOMS: atom_id res chain seq x y z
N MET A 1 36.06 42.38 -17.96
CA MET A 1 37.07 42.13 -16.89
C MET A 1 37.04 43.18 -15.79
N GLU A 2 36.68 44.44 -16.06
CA GLU A 2 36.47 45.45 -14.99
C GLU A 2 35.08 45.41 -14.34
N GLU A 3 34.03 44.91 -15.01
CA GLU A 3 32.70 44.74 -14.39
C GLU A 3 32.61 43.60 -13.37
N LEU A 4 33.52 42.62 -13.40
CA LEU A 4 33.59 41.54 -12.40
C LEU A 4 34.32 41.95 -11.11
N ARG A 5 35.14 43.03 -11.15
CA ARG A 5 35.78 43.55 -9.94
C ARG A 5 34.80 44.30 -9.04
N SER A 6 33.80 44.97 -9.61
CA SER A 6 32.79 45.70 -8.85
C SER A 6 31.80 44.82 -8.08
N GLN A 7 31.64 43.54 -8.44
CA GLN A 7 30.79 42.60 -7.68
C GLN A 7 31.54 41.83 -6.59
N THR A 8 32.88 41.88 -6.57
CA THR A 8 33.69 41.15 -5.58
C THR A 8 33.87 41.92 -4.27
N VAL A 9 33.55 43.22 -4.24
CA VAL A 9 33.77 44.09 -3.05
C VAL A 9 32.63 44.01 -2.02
N VAL A 10 31.48 43.43 -2.34
CA VAL A 10 30.36 43.29 -1.39
C VAL A 10 30.36 41.91 -0.71
N VAL A 11 31.52 41.53 -0.15
CA VAL A 11 31.63 40.46 0.86
C VAL A 11 32.30 41.05 2.10
N ARG A 12 31.77 42.17 2.58
CA ARG A 12 31.98 42.65 3.95
C ARG A 12 30.66 43.14 4.50
N SER A 13 30.35 42.67 5.71
CA SER A 13 29.12 42.94 6.47
C SER A 13 28.65 44.40 6.36
N PRO A 14 27.38 44.69 6.04
CA PRO A 14 26.93 46.07 6.02
C PRO A 14 26.54 46.52 7.43
N LYS A 15 27.29 47.50 7.95
CA LYS A 15 26.76 48.47 8.90
C LYS A 15 25.62 49.25 8.21
N ILE A 16 24.60 49.57 9.00
CA ILE A 16 23.35 50.23 8.65
C ILE A 16 23.57 51.54 7.86
N GLY A 17 22.85 51.71 6.75
CA GLY A 17 22.77 52.97 5.99
C GLY A 17 21.64 52.91 4.95
N HIS A 18 20.68 53.84 5.08
CA HIS A 18 19.40 53.87 4.35
C HIS A 18 19.52 54.00 2.82
N SER A 19 18.94 53.05 2.09
CA SER A 19 18.37 53.28 0.75
C SER A 19 17.31 52.22 0.41
N ARG A 20 16.08 52.67 0.11
CA ARG A 20 14.87 51.87 -0.12
C ARG A 20 14.85 51.29 -1.54
N LYS A 21 15.33 50.05 -1.71
CA LYS A 21 14.81 49.06 -2.68
C LYS A 21 14.86 47.69 -2.02
N PRO A 22 13.80 46.87 -2.05
CA PRO A 22 13.86 45.54 -1.45
C PRO A 22 14.81 44.67 -2.29
N LEU A 23 16.00 44.39 -1.76
CA LEU A 23 16.87 43.36 -2.33
C LEU A 23 16.16 42.00 -2.20
N PRO A 24 16.24 41.13 -3.21
CA PRO A 24 15.79 39.75 -3.07
C PRO A 24 16.55 39.07 -1.93
N PRO A 25 16.01 38.04 -1.28
CA PRO A 25 16.76 37.32 -0.26
C PRO A 25 17.99 36.73 -0.89
N PHE A 26 19.11 36.94 -0.20
CA PHE A 26 20.43 36.43 -0.50
C PHE A 26 20.44 34.93 -0.89
N GLY A 27 19.48 34.15 -0.40
CA GLY A 27 19.33 32.71 -0.66
C GLY A 27 18.92 32.34 -2.10
N LEU A 28 18.06 33.11 -2.78
CA LEU A 28 17.61 32.79 -4.15
C LEU A 28 18.59 33.25 -5.21
N LEU A 29 19.13 34.45 -5.04
CA LEU A 29 20.18 34.96 -5.92
C LEU A 29 21.35 33.98 -5.95
N HIS A 30 21.74 33.43 -4.79
CA HIS A 30 22.83 32.46 -4.72
C HIS A 30 22.50 31.10 -5.35
N ARG A 31 21.26 30.59 -5.23
CA ARG A 31 20.88 29.22 -5.61
C ARG A 31 20.28 29.07 -7.01
N ASP A 32 19.42 29.99 -7.45
CA ASP A 32 18.75 29.92 -8.75
C ASP A 32 19.50 30.67 -9.86
N ILE A 33 20.32 31.65 -9.51
CA ILE A 33 21.00 32.53 -10.49
C ILE A 33 22.52 32.31 -10.43
N VAL A 34 23.14 32.51 -9.26
CA VAL A 34 24.59 32.51 -9.11
C VAL A 34 25.17 31.10 -9.19
N LEU A 35 24.55 30.07 -8.61
CA LEU A 35 25.10 28.71 -8.64
C LEU A 35 25.14 28.13 -10.07
N PRO A 36 24.06 28.17 -10.89
CA PRO A 36 24.15 27.78 -12.30
C PRO A 36 25.12 28.63 -13.12
N LEU A 37 25.23 29.93 -12.84
CA LEU A 37 26.15 30.84 -13.54
C LEU A 37 27.63 30.60 -13.18
N ILE A 38 27.94 30.27 -11.92
CA ILE A 38 29.29 29.89 -11.48
C ILE A 38 29.66 28.53 -12.09
N ILE A 39 28.72 27.60 -12.07
CA ILE A 39 28.91 26.21 -12.52
C ILE A 39 29.04 26.13 -14.05
N ASN A 40 28.33 26.97 -14.81
CA ASN A 40 28.45 27.05 -16.29
C ASN A 40 29.61 27.93 -16.78
N ASN A 41 30.36 28.58 -15.88
CA ASN A 41 31.54 29.35 -16.25
C ASN A 41 32.78 28.47 -16.23
N HIS A 42 33.30 28.08 -17.40
CA HIS A 42 34.51 27.25 -17.51
C HIS A 42 35.76 27.87 -16.85
N GLY A 43 35.74 29.18 -16.57
CA GLY A 43 36.80 29.91 -15.88
C GLY A 43 36.75 29.89 -14.35
N VAL A 44 35.63 29.46 -13.73
CA VAL A 44 35.46 29.45 -12.27
C VAL A 44 35.45 28.02 -11.74
N ARG A 45 36.63 27.51 -11.34
CA ARG A 45 36.74 26.20 -10.68
C ARG A 45 36.53 26.34 -9.18
N LEU A 46 35.35 25.97 -8.68
CA LEU A 46 35.11 25.85 -7.24
C LEU A 46 35.79 24.58 -6.68
N PRO A 47 36.36 24.62 -5.46
CA PRO A 47 36.79 23.42 -4.76
C PRO A 47 35.65 22.41 -4.59
N ALA A 48 35.94 21.11 -4.76
CA ALA A 48 34.93 20.05 -4.71
C ALA A 48 34.08 20.08 -3.43
N ASN A 49 34.68 20.35 -2.28
CA ASN A 49 33.97 20.45 -0.99
C ASN A 49 32.92 21.58 -0.98
N LEU A 50 33.23 22.70 -1.63
CA LEU A 50 32.31 23.84 -1.71
C LEU A 50 31.19 23.56 -2.71
N LEU A 51 31.48 22.87 -3.81
CA LEU A 51 30.48 22.40 -4.78
C LEU A 51 29.46 21.48 -4.11
N TYR A 52 29.89 20.47 -3.36
CA TYR A 52 28.98 19.55 -2.67
C TYR A 52 28.18 20.24 -1.56
N LYS A 53 28.76 21.22 -0.86
CA LYS A 53 28.03 22.04 0.11
C LYS A 53 26.89 22.82 -0.56
N TYR A 54 27.14 23.40 -1.72
CA TYR A 54 26.10 24.09 -2.48
C TYR A 54 25.07 23.13 -3.07
N LEU A 55 25.49 21.98 -3.59
CA LEU A 55 24.59 20.94 -4.08
C LEU A 55 23.66 20.42 -2.98
N ASN A 56 24.18 20.17 -1.78
CA ASN A 56 23.39 19.76 -0.63
C ASN A 56 22.31 20.80 -0.29
N LYS A 57 22.68 22.09 -0.27
CA LYS A 57 21.73 23.17 0.00
C LYS A 57 20.73 23.38 -1.15
N ALA A 58 21.16 23.26 -2.40
CA ALA A 58 20.27 23.32 -3.55
C ALA A 58 19.26 22.16 -3.50
N ALA A 59 19.72 20.93 -3.26
CA ALA A 59 18.88 19.76 -3.16
C ALA A 59 17.84 19.89 -2.03
N GLU A 60 18.26 20.29 -0.83
CA GLU A 60 17.37 20.57 0.30
C GLU A 60 16.27 21.57 -0.10
N PHE A 61 16.62 22.64 -0.81
CA PHE A 61 15.67 23.67 -1.21
C PHE A 61 14.71 23.20 -2.30
N TYR A 62 15.22 22.65 -3.41
CA TYR A 62 14.38 22.24 -4.54
C TYR A 62 13.47 21.07 -4.18
N ILE A 63 13.94 20.11 -3.37
CA ILE A 63 13.08 19.00 -2.91
C ILE A 63 11.96 19.56 -2.04
N ASN A 64 12.27 20.39 -1.05
CA ASN A 64 11.25 21.04 -0.21
C ASN A 64 10.32 21.97 -1.00
N TYR A 65 10.81 22.59 -2.07
CA TYR A 65 9.99 23.42 -2.96
C TYR A 65 8.94 22.57 -3.68
N VAL A 66 9.35 21.45 -4.26
CA VAL A 66 8.48 20.57 -5.04
C VAL A 66 7.47 19.82 -4.16
N THR A 67 7.87 19.47 -2.94
CA THR A 67 7.03 18.66 -2.05
C THR A 67 6.03 19.49 -1.22
N ARG A 68 6.03 20.82 -1.36
CA ARG A 68 5.03 21.70 -0.73
C ARG A 68 3.79 21.78 -1.60
N SER A 69 2.62 21.52 -1.03
CA SER A 69 1.35 21.61 -1.76
C SER A 69 1.04 23.04 -2.19
N THR A 70 0.70 23.25 -3.46
CA THR A 70 0.13 24.50 -3.95
C THR A 70 -1.35 24.57 -3.58
N GLN A 71 -1.67 25.05 -2.38
CA GLN A 71 -3.05 25.37 -1.99
C GLN A 71 -3.45 26.75 -2.55
N ILE A 72 -4.57 26.81 -3.29
CA ILE A 72 -5.20 28.04 -3.76
C ILE A 72 -6.43 28.29 -2.87
N GLU A 73 -6.51 29.45 -2.23
CA GLU A 73 -7.61 29.84 -1.32
C GLU A 73 -8.96 29.92 -2.03
N SER A 74 -9.99 29.32 -1.43
CA SER A 74 -11.36 29.84 -1.44
C SER A 74 -11.61 30.50 -0.08
N GLN A 75 -11.89 31.80 -0.09
CA GLN A 75 -12.27 32.61 1.08
C GLN A 75 -13.36 31.91 1.90
N HIS A 76 -13.30 31.99 3.24
CA HIS A 76 -14.39 32.41 4.15
C HIS A 76 -13.80 32.59 5.57
N GLN A 77 -14.08 33.74 6.20
CA GLN A 77 -13.59 34.17 7.52
C GLN A 77 -14.19 33.36 8.68
N GLY A 78 -13.42 33.16 9.75
CA GLY A 78 -13.92 32.69 11.05
C GLY A 78 -12.82 32.51 12.10
N THR A 79 -13.01 33.14 13.25
CA THR A 79 -12.04 33.56 14.26
C THR A 79 -11.64 32.49 15.30
N GLN A 80 -10.45 32.70 15.89
CA GLN A 80 -10.05 32.50 17.31
C GLN A 80 -9.22 31.27 17.77
N GLU A 81 -7.99 31.63 18.14
CA GLU A 81 -7.00 31.16 19.12
C GLU A 81 -7.23 29.89 19.96
N ALA A 82 -6.29 28.93 19.82
CA ALA A 82 -5.71 28.19 20.94
C ALA A 82 -4.30 27.70 20.56
N SER A 83 -3.38 27.82 21.51
CA SER A 83 -1.96 27.49 21.45
C SER A 83 -1.69 25.98 21.38
N ASP A 84 -1.07 25.51 20.30
CA ASP A 84 -0.49 24.16 20.23
C ASP A 84 0.67 24.07 19.24
N LEU A 85 1.67 23.25 19.59
CA LEU A 85 2.96 23.06 18.91
C LEU A 85 2.78 22.58 17.46
N THR A 86 3.09 23.46 16.50
CA THR A 86 2.88 23.24 15.06
C THR A 86 4.10 22.62 14.38
N SER A 87 3.87 21.54 13.62
CA SER A 87 4.66 21.19 12.42
C SER A 87 4.63 22.36 11.40
N PRO A 88 5.53 22.44 10.40
CA PRO A 88 5.69 23.62 9.54
C PRO A 88 4.50 23.96 8.62
N SER A 89 3.35 23.30 8.81
CA SER A 89 2.16 23.36 7.97
C SER A 89 1.17 24.47 8.37
N LYS A 90 1.49 25.33 9.35
CA LYS A 90 0.65 26.47 9.74
C LYS A 90 1.32 27.85 9.53
N ARG A 91 1.99 28.06 8.39
CA ARG A 91 2.19 29.43 7.87
C ARG A 91 1.37 29.59 6.61
N SER A 92 0.29 30.37 6.76
CA SER A 92 -0.47 31.11 5.74
C SER A 92 -0.56 30.51 4.33
N SER A 93 -1.80 30.27 3.91
CA SER A 93 -2.33 29.98 2.58
C SER A 93 -1.88 30.96 1.48
N GLN A 94 -0.58 31.05 1.21
CA GLN A 94 -0.05 31.79 0.08
C GLN A 94 0.67 30.81 -0.84
N LYS A 95 0.33 30.82 -2.13
CA LYS A 95 1.19 30.25 -3.19
C LYS A 95 2.63 30.56 -2.83
N TYR A 96 3.49 29.53 -2.77
CA TYR A 96 4.84 29.64 -2.19
C TYR A 96 5.55 30.88 -2.72
N MET A 97 5.50 31.93 -1.91
CA MET A 97 6.12 33.20 -2.17
C MET A 97 7.41 33.12 -1.39
N ILE A 98 8.51 33.03 -2.12
CA ILE A 98 9.78 33.09 -1.46
C ILE A 98 9.83 34.48 -0.84
N GLU A 99 10.07 34.53 0.47
CA GLU A 99 10.22 35.76 1.24
C GLU A 99 11.03 36.76 0.40
N GLY A 100 10.65 38.05 0.31
CA GLY A 100 11.40 39.04 -0.48
C GLY A 100 11.33 38.93 -2.03
N LEU A 101 10.51 38.04 -2.60
CA LEU A 101 10.23 37.97 -4.04
C LEU A 101 8.75 38.18 -4.36
N THR A 102 8.47 38.66 -5.56
CA THR A 102 7.09 38.69 -6.10
C THR A 102 6.59 37.27 -6.36
N GLU A 103 5.27 37.09 -6.41
CA GLU A 103 4.62 35.80 -6.71
C GLU A 103 5.11 35.21 -8.04
N LYS A 104 5.23 36.03 -9.10
CA LYS A 104 5.75 35.59 -10.41
C LYS A 104 7.21 35.16 -10.36
N SER A 105 8.03 35.84 -9.57
CA SER A 105 9.46 35.50 -9.41
C SER A 105 9.72 34.34 -8.45
N SER A 106 8.71 33.90 -7.70
CA SER A 106 8.80 32.76 -6.78
C SER A 106 8.44 31.42 -7.44
N GLN A 107 8.02 31.45 -8.71
CA GLN A 107 7.71 30.26 -9.49
C GLN A 107 8.97 29.70 -10.13
N ILE A 108 9.33 28.48 -9.76
CA ILE A 108 10.46 27.74 -10.31
C ILE A 108 9.89 26.71 -11.29
N VAL A 109 10.14 26.95 -12.57
CA VAL A 109 9.80 26.00 -13.64
C VAL A 109 10.79 24.84 -13.64
N ASP A 110 10.27 23.61 -13.66
CA ASP A 110 11.02 22.35 -13.67
C ASP A 110 12.14 22.26 -12.62
N PRO A 111 11.81 22.35 -11.32
CA PRO A 111 12.77 22.36 -10.21
C PRO A 111 13.67 21.12 -10.17
N TRP A 112 13.14 19.94 -10.52
CA TRP A 112 13.97 18.74 -10.67
C TRP A 112 14.98 18.91 -11.81
N GLU A 113 14.56 19.41 -12.97
CA GLU A 113 15.48 19.62 -14.10
C GLU A 113 16.58 20.62 -13.75
N ARG A 114 16.26 21.70 -13.02
CA ARG A 114 17.26 22.67 -12.52
C ARG A 114 18.25 22.01 -11.55
N LEU A 115 17.76 21.21 -10.60
CA LEU A 115 18.61 20.48 -9.67
C LEU A 115 19.52 19.47 -10.39
N PHE A 116 18.99 18.75 -11.38
CA PHE A 116 19.78 17.84 -12.20
C PHE A 116 20.70 18.57 -13.18
N LYS A 117 20.41 19.81 -13.60
CA LYS A 117 21.34 20.68 -14.35
C LYS A 117 22.53 21.08 -13.48
N ILE A 118 22.31 21.41 -12.21
CA ILE A 118 23.38 21.65 -11.22
C ILE A 118 24.24 20.40 -11.03
N LEU A 119 23.62 19.22 -10.98
CA LEU A 119 24.33 17.94 -10.96
C LEU A 119 25.07 17.67 -12.30
N ASN A 120 24.50 18.09 -13.43
CA ASN A 120 24.96 17.79 -14.80
C ASN A 120 26.16 18.57 -15.29
N VAL A 121 26.72 19.46 -14.50
CA VAL A 121 28.12 19.86 -14.68
C VAL A 121 29.12 18.74 -14.31
N VAL A 122 28.59 17.55 -13.99
CA VAL A 122 29.31 16.26 -13.91
C VAL A 122 28.85 15.23 -14.98
N GLY A 123 27.88 15.60 -15.84
CA GLY A 123 27.47 14.90 -17.07
C GLY A 123 26.53 13.69 -16.94
N ARG A 124 25.23 13.86 -17.28
CA ARG A 124 24.32 13.03 -18.14
C ARG A 124 22.82 13.24 -17.86
N ARG A 125 21.95 13.08 -18.88
CA ARG A 125 20.53 13.50 -18.83
C ARG A 125 19.52 12.50 -18.25
N ASN A 126 19.81 11.19 -18.19
CA ASN A 126 18.84 10.18 -17.75
C ASN A 126 19.16 9.62 -16.34
N CYS A 127 18.14 9.50 -15.47
CA CYS A 127 18.26 8.95 -14.13
C CYS A 127 18.74 7.49 -14.13
N GLY A 128 18.29 6.68 -15.10
CA GLY A 128 18.75 5.29 -15.25
C GLY A 128 20.25 5.19 -15.52
N ASP A 129 20.77 6.04 -16.42
CA ASP A 129 22.19 6.07 -16.78
C ASP A 129 23.06 6.57 -15.62
N ILE A 130 22.58 7.58 -14.88
CA ILE A 130 23.25 8.09 -13.68
C ILE A 130 23.35 6.95 -12.66
N LEU A 131 22.24 6.27 -12.37
CA LEU A 131 22.22 5.19 -11.39
C LEU A 131 23.10 4.01 -11.80
N HIS A 132 23.06 3.59 -13.06
CA HIS A 132 23.90 2.51 -13.58
C HIS A 132 25.39 2.83 -13.38
N ARG A 133 25.82 4.04 -13.76
CA ARG A 133 27.20 4.50 -13.57
C ARG A 133 27.58 4.58 -12.09
N MET A 134 26.69 5.08 -11.22
CA MET A 134 26.97 5.17 -9.79
C MET A 134 27.11 3.77 -9.17
N LYS A 135 26.26 2.81 -9.57
CA LYS A 135 26.39 1.42 -9.14
C LYS A 135 27.70 0.79 -9.58
N ASP A 136 28.15 1.05 -10.82
CA ASP A 136 29.44 0.56 -11.27
C ASP A 136 30.58 1.18 -10.45
N LEU A 137 30.56 2.50 -10.23
CA LEU A 137 31.54 3.17 -9.37
C LEU A 137 31.53 2.59 -7.94
N CYS A 138 30.35 2.37 -7.35
CA CYS A 138 30.20 1.74 -6.02
C CYS A 138 30.94 0.40 -5.92
N ARG A 139 30.85 -0.45 -6.95
CA ARG A 139 31.52 -1.77 -6.95
C ARG A 139 33.04 -1.67 -6.87
N TYR A 140 33.62 -0.62 -7.46
CA TYR A 140 35.06 -0.42 -7.49
C TYR A 140 35.58 0.43 -6.32
N MET A 141 34.71 1.08 -5.53
CA MET A 141 35.15 2.04 -4.51
C MET A 141 36.07 1.45 -3.45
N ASN A 142 35.86 0.21 -3.01
CA ASN A 142 36.72 -0.43 -2.00
C ASN A 142 38.15 -0.66 -2.49
N ASN A 143 38.38 -0.60 -3.81
CA ASN A 143 39.68 -0.82 -4.45
C ASN A 143 40.33 0.48 -4.93
N LEU A 144 39.77 1.65 -4.59
CA LEU A 144 40.31 2.95 -4.97
C LEU A 144 41.32 3.45 -3.94
N ASP A 145 42.36 4.13 -4.41
CA ASP A 145 43.29 4.87 -3.56
C ASP A 145 42.55 5.96 -2.76
N ASN A 146 43.08 6.32 -1.59
CA ASN A 146 42.43 7.24 -0.64
C ASN A 146 41.98 8.58 -1.26
N GLU A 147 42.76 9.14 -2.21
CA GLU A 147 42.43 10.40 -2.89
C GLU A 147 41.26 10.23 -3.87
N ALA A 148 41.26 9.16 -4.66
CA ALA A 148 40.17 8.82 -5.57
C ALA A 148 38.90 8.47 -4.79
N HIS A 149 39.03 7.70 -3.71
CA HIS A 149 37.93 7.33 -2.82
C HIS A 149 37.24 8.58 -2.24
N ALA A 150 38.01 9.55 -1.72
CA ALA A 150 37.46 10.80 -1.18
C ALA A 150 36.71 11.62 -2.24
N LYS A 151 37.21 11.63 -3.49
CA LYS A 151 36.60 12.36 -4.61
C LYS A 151 35.27 11.74 -5.06
N TYR A 152 35.23 10.41 -5.24
CA TYR A 152 34.07 9.71 -5.79
C TYR A 152 32.99 9.41 -4.74
N LYS A 153 33.35 9.31 -3.45
CA LYS A 153 32.39 9.09 -2.35
C LYS A 153 31.22 10.08 -2.40
N ASN A 154 31.52 11.38 -2.42
CA ASN A 154 30.47 12.41 -2.46
C ASN A 154 29.68 12.36 -3.77
N GLN A 155 30.36 12.10 -4.89
CA GLN A 155 29.69 11.99 -6.19
C GLN A 155 28.64 10.89 -6.19
N VAL A 156 29.01 9.71 -5.68
CA VAL A 156 28.13 8.55 -5.56
C VAL A 156 26.94 8.85 -4.65
N VAL A 157 27.19 9.37 -3.44
CA VAL A 157 26.12 9.69 -2.48
C VAL A 157 25.12 10.69 -3.08
N TYR A 158 25.57 11.86 -3.52
CA TYR A 158 24.66 12.92 -3.99
C TYR A 158 23.94 12.53 -5.28
N SER A 159 24.61 11.89 -6.23
CA SER A 159 23.97 11.48 -7.49
C SER A 159 22.90 10.41 -7.25
N THR A 160 23.22 9.40 -6.43
CA THR A 160 22.29 8.31 -6.12
C THR A 160 21.13 8.79 -5.26
N MET A 161 21.39 9.67 -4.28
CA MET A 161 20.37 10.32 -3.45
C MET A 161 19.38 11.14 -4.27
N LEU A 162 19.85 11.91 -5.25
CA LEU A 162 18.97 12.72 -6.10
C LEU A 162 18.11 11.86 -7.01
N VAL A 163 18.66 10.78 -7.57
CA VAL A 163 17.89 9.78 -8.32
C VAL A 163 16.85 9.13 -7.40
N PHE A 164 17.24 8.75 -6.18
CA PHE A 164 16.34 8.20 -5.18
C PHE A 164 15.15 9.12 -4.90
N PHE A 165 15.40 10.35 -4.44
CA PHE A 165 14.31 11.25 -4.04
C PHE A 165 13.41 11.65 -5.20
N LYS A 166 13.97 11.89 -6.41
CA LYS A 166 13.17 12.20 -7.60
C LYS A 166 12.20 11.06 -7.91
N ASN A 167 12.70 9.83 -8.02
CA ASN A 167 11.90 8.69 -8.44
C ASN A 167 10.93 8.23 -7.34
N ALA A 168 11.33 8.31 -6.07
CA ALA A 168 10.44 8.04 -4.94
C ALA A 168 9.26 9.03 -4.92
N PHE A 169 9.54 10.31 -5.12
CA PHE A 169 8.50 11.35 -5.20
C PHE A 169 7.59 11.16 -6.43
N GLN A 170 8.14 10.87 -7.60
CA GLN A 170 7.37 10.59 -8.82
C GLN A 170 6.45 9.37 -8.67
N TYR A 171 6.95 8.29 -8.05
CA TYR A 171 6.14 7.13 -7.71
C TYR A 171 4.98 7.51 -6.78
N VAL A 172 5.28 8.21 -5.67
CA VAL A 172 4.26 8.60 -4.68
C VAL A 172 3.20 9.53 -5.26
N ASN A 173 3.58 10.50 -6.09
CA ASN A 173 2.62 11.36 -6.77
C ASN A 173 1.70 10.60 -7.73
N SER A 174 2.17 9.47 -8.28
CA SER A 174 1.37 8.63 -9.16
C SER A 174 0.41 7.73 -8.38
N ILE A 175 0.85 7.20 -7.23
CA ILE A 175 0.00 6.33 -6.39
C ILE A 175 -0.89 7.10 -5.42
N GLN A 176 -0.57 8.34 -5.08
CA GLN A 176 -1.37 9.18 -4.20
C GLN A 176 -1.34 10.64 -4.67
N PRO A 177 -2.06 10.97 -5.76
CA PRO A 177 -2.04 12.29 -6.36
C PRO A 177 -2.53 13.41 -5.42
N SER A 178 -3.40 13.07 -4.46
CA SER A 178 -3.95 13.98 -3.44
C SER A 178 -2.90 14.69 -2.59
N LEU A 179 -1.68 14.15 -2.48
CA LEU A 179 -0.57 14.82 -1.80
C LEU A 179 -0.01 16.02 -2.57
N SER A 180 -0.14 15.98 -3.89
CA SER A 180 0.44 16.97 -4.80
C SER A 180 -0.60 17.95 -5.36
N GLN A 181 -1.86 17.54 -5.41
CA GLN A 181 -2.97 18.32 -5.96
C GLN A 181 -3.79 18.97 -4.84
N GLY A 182 -4.17 20.24 -5.02
CA GLY A 182 -5.05 20.94 -4.07
C GLY A 182 -6.47 20.36 -4.05
N PRO A 183 -7.31 20.74 -3.05
CA PRO A 183 -8.66 20.19 -2.85
C PRO A 183 -9.64 20.37 -4.03
N ASN A 184 -9.29 21.19 -5.03
CA ASN A 184 -10.14 21.50 -6.19
C ASN A 184 -9.79 20.71 -7.47
N ALA A 185 -8.79 19.81 -7.43
CA ALA A 185 -8.48 18.93 -8.57
C ALA A 185 -9.45 17.73 -8.60
N PRO A 186 -9.78 17.18 -9.79
CA PRO A 186 -10.58 15.96 -9.87
C PRO A 186 -9.89 14.86 -9.05
N SER A 187 -10.58 14.35 -8.03
CA SER A 187 -10.06 13.33 -7.12
C SER A 187 -9.61 12.10 -7.92
N GLN A 188 -8.31 11.98 -8.15
CA GLN A 188 -7.73 10.79 -8.76
C GLN A 188 -7.66 9.71 -7.68
N VAL A 189 -8.16 8.53 -8.02
CA VAL A 189 -8.19 7.39 -7.10
C VAL A 189 -6.76 6.97 -6.74
N PRO A 190 -6.41 6.85 -5.44
CA PRO A 190 -5.08 6.40 -5.06
C PRO A 190 -4.87 4.93 -5.44
N LEU A 191 -3.63 4.57 -5.73
CA LEU A 191 -3.20 3.21 -6.00
C LEU A 191 -2.65 2.56 -4.73
N VAL A 192 -2.85 1.25 -4.62
CA VAL A 192 -2.38 0.45 -3.49
C VAL A 192 -1.58 -0.75 -3.95
N LEU A 193 -0.41 -0.92 -3.34
CA LEU A 193 0.48 -2.07 -3.58
C LEU A 193 0.10 -3.21 -2.63
N LEU A 194 -0.26 -4.36 -3.19
CA LEU A 194 -0.79 -5.51 -2.47
C LEU A 194 -0.10 -6.81 -2.88
N GLU A 195 -0.11 -7.78 -1.97
CA GLU A 195 0.29 -9.17 -2.23
C GLU A 195 -0.66 -9.86 -3.22
N ASP A 196 -0.15 -10.72 -4.11
CA ASP A 196 -1.03 -11.53 -4.95
C ASP A 196 -1.62 -12.71 -4.19
N VAL A 197 -2.96 -12.71 -4.10
CA VAL A 197 -3.76 -13.74 -3.40
C VAL A 197 -4.41 -14.71 -4.40
N SER A 198 -3.99 -14.74 -5.67
CA SER A 198 -4.64 -15.53 -6.72
C SER A 198 -4.58 -17.07 -6.53
N ASN A 199 -3.72 -17.58 -5.65
CA ASN A 199 -3.58 -19.03 -5.43
C ASN A 199 -4.58 -19.62 -4.42
N VAL A 200 -5.57 -18.86 -3.95
CA VAL A 200 -6.54 -19.32 -2.92
C VAL A 200 -7.37 -20.52 -3.38
N TYR A 201 -7.66 -20.62 -4.67
CA TYR A 201 -8.43 -21.72 -5.25
C TYR A 201 -7.60 -22.98 -5.58
N GLY A 202 -6.28 -22.91 -5.43
CA GLY A 202 -5.41 -24.08 -5.58
C GLY A 202 -5.67 -25.12 -4.48
N ASP A 203 -5.20 -26.34 -4.70
CA ASP A 203 -5.30 -27.39 -3.69
C ASP A 203 -4.68 -26.93 -2.37
N VAL A 204 -5.32 -27.32 -1.26
CA VAL A 204 -4.65 -27.32 0.03
C VAL A 204 -3.56 -28.38 -0.09
N GLU A 205 -2.42 -28.03 -0.66
CA GLU A 205 -1.18 -28.75 -0.36
C GLU A 205 -0.99 -28.54 1.14
N ILE A 206 -1.53 -29.48 1.93
CA ILE A 206 -1.13 -29.67 3.31
C ILE A 206 0.33 -30.11 3.20
N ASP A 207 1.20 -29.12 3.08
CA ASP A 207 2.63 -29.27 3.11
C ASP A 207 2.95 -29.73 4.54
N ARG A 208 2.79 -31.03 4.77
CA ARG A 208 3.01 -31.73 6.05
C ARG A 208 4.47 -31.60 6.53
N ASN A 209 5.29 -30.79 5.85
CA ASN A 209 6.73 -30.63 6.02
C ASN A 209 7.19 -29.16 6.17
N LYS A 210 6.40 -28.28 6.81
CA LYS A 210 6.97 -27.13 7.51
C LYS A 210 6.74 -27.28 9.00
N GLN A 211 7.69 -27.95 9.64
CA GLN A 211 7.74 -28.16 11.09
C GLN A 211 7.55 -26.84 11.86
N VAL A 212 6.39 -26.74 12.49
CA VAL A 212 6.08 -25.89 13.65
C VAL A 212 6.79 -26.41 14.94
N HIS A 213 7.80 -27.27 14.81
CA HIS A 213 8.57 -27.81 15.93
C HIS A 213 10.07 -27.78 15.68
N LYS A 214 10.68 -26.61 15.91
CA LYS A 214 12.00 -26.56 16.56
C LYS A 214 12.05 -25.38 17.53
N LYS A 215 11.36 -25.51 18.66
CA LYS A 215 11.68 -24.83 19.94
C LYS A 215 10.77 -25.37 21.06
N ARG A 216 10.96 -26.63 21.45
CA ARG A 216 10.71 -27.09 22.84
C ARG A 216 11.39 -28.45 23.10
N LYS A 217 12.09 -28.52 24.24
CA LYS A 217 12.93 -29.60 24.81
C LYS A 217 14.36 -29.62 24.23
N LEU A 218 15.44 -29.47 25.01
CA LEU A 218 15.62 -29.69 26.45
C LEU A 218 16.15 -28.44 27.18
N ALA A 219 15.64 -28.22 28.38
CA ALA A 219 16.33 -27.50 29.43
C ALA A 219 17.08 -28.53 30.27
N GLU A 220 18.41 -28.40 30.35
CA GLU A 220 19.17 -28.72 31.56
C GLU A 220 20.56 -28.06 31.49
N GLY A 221 20.80 -27.11 32.41
CA GLY A 221 22.12 -26.86 33.01
C GLY A 221 23.18 -26.07 32.23
N ARG A 222 23.09 -24.73 32.24
CA ARG A 222 24.10 -23.82 32.83
C ARG A 222 23.82 -22.35 32.47
N GLU A 223 23.77 -21.53 33.52
CA GLU A 223 23.73 -20.06 33.46
C GLU A 223 24.88 -19.47 32.65
N LYS A 224 24.59 -18.44 31.84
CA LYS A 224 25.41 -17.22 31.69
C LYS A 224 24.70 -16.14 30.84
N THR A 225 24.37 -15.04 31.52
CA THR A 225 24.44 -13.60 31.15
C THR A 225 24.12 -13.11 29.72
N MET A 226 23.12 -12.21 29.66
CA MET A 226 22.97 -10.99 28.83
C MET A 226 23.47 -11.00 27.38
N SER A 227 22.54 -10.89 26.41
CA SER A 227 22.39 -9.70 25.54
C SER A 227 21.36 -9.99 24.43
N SER A 228 20.47 -9.03 24.24
CA SER A 228 19.38 -8.98 23.26
C SER A 228 19.87 -8.56 21.89
N ASP A 229 19.14 -8.99 20.85
CA ASP A 229 19.06 -8.43 19.50
C ASP A 229 20.30 -8.39 18.63
N GLU A 230 20.53 -9.46 17.86
CA GLU A 230 20.96 -9.38 16.44
C GLU A 230 20.49 -10.64 15.70
N GLU A 231 19.39 -10.55 14.92
CA GLU A 231 19.15 -11.50 13.84
C GLU A 231 19.36 -10.81 12.48
N ASP A 232 20.46 -11.22 11.86
CA ASP A 232 20.94 -11.07 10.49
C ASP A 232 20.06 -10.33 9.46
N CYS A 233 20.55 -9.15 9.10
CA CYS A 233 20.22 -8.43 7.88
C CYS A 233 20.87 -9.11 6.66
N SER A 234 20.30 -10.19 6.12
CA SER A 234 20.73 -10.69 4.79
C SER A 234 19.69 -11.54 4.05
N ALA A 235 18.44 -11.08 4.00
CA ALA A 235 17.54 -11.52 2.93
C ALA A 235 17.85 -10.68 1.68
N LYS A 236 18.80 -11.12 0.86
CA LYS A 236 18.98 -10.58 -0.51
C LYS A 236 17.62 -10.59 -1.20
N GLY A 237 17.04 -9.40 -1.37
CA GLY A 237 15.68 -9.21 -1.85
C GLY A 237 15.47 -9.94 -3.17
N ARG A 238 14.59 -10.94 -3.19
CA ARG A 238 14.11 -11.50 -4.45
C ARG A 238 13.52 -10.33 -5.25
N ASN A 239 13.90 -10.18 -6.51
CA ASN A 239 13.24 -9.22 -7.41
C ASN A 239 11.79 -9.69 -7.59
N ARG A 240 10.88 -9.16 -6.79
CA ARG A 240 9.45 -9.45 -6.90
C ARG A 240 8.90 -8.62 -8.04
N HIS A 241 8.02 -9.20 -8.84
CA HIS A 241 7.43 -8.49 -9.95
C HIS A 241 6.20 -7.72 -9.45
N ILE A 242 6.07 -6.44 -9.83
CA ILE A 242 4.85 -5.65 -9.59
C ILE A 242 4.02 -5.68 -10.88
N VAL A 243 2.84 -6.27 -10.81
CA VAL A 243 1.86 -6.37 -11.89
C VAL A 243 0.88 -5.20 -11.79
N VAL A 244 0.59 -4.59 -12.93
CA VAL A 244 -0.35 -3.45 -13.05
C VAL A 244 -1.31 -3.73 -14.20
N ASN A 245 -2.61 -3.47 -13.99
CA ASN A 245 -3.58 -3.53 -15.08
C ASN A 245 -3.38 -2.30 -15.99
N LYS A 246 -2.90 -2.51 -17.22
CA LYS A 246 -2.64 -1.44 -18.18
C LYS A 246 -3.90 -0.66 -18.59
N ALA A 247 -5.09 -1.29 -18.51
CA ALA A 247 -6.36 -0.63 -18.79
C ALA A 247 -6.75 0.39 -17.71
N GLU A 248 -6.25 0.20 -16.48
CA GLU A 248 -6.58 1.04 -15.33
C GLU A 248 -5.56 2.16 -15.10
N LEU A 249 -4.33 2.02 -15.62
CA LEU A 249 -3.25 2.99 -15.44
C LEU A 249 -2.44 3.23 -16.72
N ALA A 250 -2.76 4.35 -17.40
CA ALA A 250 -2.13 4.74 -18.67
C ALA A 250 -0.60 4.96 -18.54
N ASN A 251 -0.13 5.51 -17.42
CA ASN A 251 1.30 5.74 -17.13
C ASN A 251 1.96 4.57 -16.35
N SER A 252 1.41 3.36 -16.42
CA SER A 252 1.89 2.19 -15.65
C SER A 252 3.39 1.91 -15.82
N ILE A 253 3.96 2.11 -17.01
CA ILE A 253 5.39 1.91 -17.27
C ILE A 253 6.23 2.89 -16.45
N GLU A 254 5.86 4.17 -16.44
CA GLU A 254 6.59 5.23 -15.72
C GLU A 254 6.53 5.04 -14.20
N VAL A 255 5.38 4.60 -13.68
CA VAL A 255 5.21 4.33 -12.24
C VAL A 255 6.10 3.16 -11.80
N LEU A 256 6.12 2.08 -12.58
CA LEU A 256 6.96 0.92 -12.32
C LEU A 256 8.45 1.25 -12.44
N GLU A 257 8.84 2.03 -13.45
CA GLU A 257 10.21 2.49 -13.62
C GLU A 257 10.65 3.39 -12.46
N SER A 258 9.79 4.33 -12.04
CA SER A 258 10.04 5.20 -10.89
C SER A 258 10.25 4.39 -9.61
N PHE A 259 9.38 3.41 -9.32
CA PHE A 259 9.56 2.53 -8.17
C PHE A 259 10.89 1.75 -8.24
N LYS A 260 11.18 1.17 -9.41
CA LYS A 260 12.40 0.39 -9.64
C LYS A 260 13.65 1.24 -9.41
N LEU A 261 13.74 2.42 -10.02
CA LEU A 261 14.89 3.32 -9.89
C LEU A 261 15.05 3.82 -8.45
N ALA A 262 13.96 4.13 -7.76
CA ALA A 262 14.00 4.54 -6.36
C ALA A 262 14.54 3.40 -5.46
N ARG A 263 13.97 2.19 -5.59
CA ARG A 263 14.43 1.01 -4.84
C ARG A 263 15.91 0.71 -5.09
N GLU A 264 16.31 0.68 -6.35
CA GLU A 264 17.69 0.39 -6.74
C GLU A 264 18.69 1.46 -6.25
N SER A 265 18.25 2.71 -6.17
CA SER A 265 19.04 3.80 -5.60
C SER A 265 19.17 3.67 -4.09
N TRP A 266 18.07 3.32 -3.39
CA TRP A 266 18.08 3.03 -1.96
C TRP A 266 19.04 1.87 -1.63
N GLU A 267 18.92 0.75 -2.32
CA GLU A 267 19.82 -0.41 -2.14
C GLU A 267 21.30 -0.02 -2.36
N SER A 268 21.58 0.85 -3.33
CA SER A 268 22.94 1.34 -3.58
C SER A 268 23.45 2.32 -2.51
N LEU A 269 22.58 3.09 -1.86
CA LEU A 269 22.98 4.00 -0.77
C LEU A 269 23.30 3.22 0.51
N TYR A 270 22.62 2.09 0.74
CA TYR A 270 22.83 1.22 1.90
C TYR A 270 23.79 0.06 1.65
N SER A 271 24.41 -0.03 0.46
CA SER A 271 25.29 -1.17 0.12
C SER A 271 26.66 -1.14 0.79
N LEU A 272 27.14 0.04 1.18
CA LEU A 272 28.44 0.24 1.83
C LEU A 272 28.25 1.11 3.08
N GLU A 273 28.90 0.74 4.19
CA GLU A 273 28.72 1.39 5.49
C GLU A 273 28.95 2.92 5.45
N PHE A 274 29.94 3.38 4.68
CA PHE A 274 30.18 4.82 4.58
C PHE A 274 29.11 5.55 3.76
N LEU A 275 28.50 4.90 2.76
CA LEU A 275 27.42 5.50 1.98
C LEU A 275 26.18 5.66 2.86
N ASP A 276 25.84 4.62 3.63
CA ASP A 276 24.76 4.65 4.61
C ASP A 276 24.98 5.79 5.62
N LYS A 277 26.16 5.85 6.27
CA LYS A 277 26.47 6.90 7.25
C LYS A 277 26.34 8.31 6.66
N GLU A 278 26.78 8.54 5.42
CA GLU A 278 26.62 9.85 4.78
C GLU A 278 25.15 10.16 4.48
N PHE A 279 24.43 9.22 3.88
CA PHE A 279 23.04 9.39 3.49
C PHE A 279 22.13 9.59 4.71
N THR A 280 22.28 8.75 5.74
CA THR A 280 21.57 8.86 7.02
C THR A 280 21.82 10.22 7.68
N ARG A 281 23.05 10.75 7.64
CA ARG A 281 23.34 12.11 8.15
C ARG A 281 22.60 13.19 7.37
N ILE A 282 22.51 13.08 6.04
CA ILE A 282 21.77 14.04 5.22
C ILE A 282 20.28 13.97 5.55
N CYS A 283 19.70 12.77 5.63
CA CYS A 283 18.30 12.55 6.00
C CYS A 283 17.95 13.15 7.37
N LEU A 284 18.82 12.94 8.37
CA LEU A 284 18.67 13.54 9.70
C LEU A 284 18.75 15.08 9.66
N ALA A 285 19.73 15.63 8.94
CA ALA A 285 19.89 17.07 8.80
C ALA A 285 18.68 17.74 8.12
N TRP A 286 18.05 17.05 7.17
CA TRP A 286 16.88 17.51 6.45
C TRP A 286 15.55 17.16 7.12
N LYS A 287 15.58 16.40 8.23
CA LYS A 287 14.39 15.91 8.95
C LYS A 287 13.41 15.19 8.03
N THR A 288 13.94 14.29 7.19
CA THR A 288 13.14 13.57 6.19
C THR A 288 12.12 12.63 6.81
N ASP A 289 12.25 12.31 8.10
CA ASP A 289 11.25 11.62 8.90
C ASP A 289 9.94 12.42 9.01
N THR A 290 9.95 13.73 8.77
CA THR A 290 8.71 14.51 8.72
C THR A 290 8.00 14.45 7.37
N TRP A 291 8.62 13.85 6.35
CA TRP A 291 8.10 13.84 4.99
C TRP A 291 7.12 12.68 4.77
N LEU A 292 5.83 13.00 4.74
CA LEU A 292 4.75 12.02 4.54
C LEU A 292 4.93 11.19 3.26
N TRP A 293 5.25 11.84 2.13
CA TRP A 293 5.46 11.16 0.84
C TRP A 293 6.60 10.14 0.92
N LEU A 294 7.70 10.48 1.60
CA LEU A 294 8.84 9.57 1.74
C LEU A 294 8.45 8.36 2.62
N ARG A 295 7.70 8.58 3.71
CA ARG A 295 7.18 7.49 4.55
C ARG A 295 6.27 6.53 3.78
N ILE A 296 5.42 7.06 2.89
CA ILE A 296 4.55 6.24 2.03
C ILE A 296 5.40 5.36 1.10
N PHE A 297 6.39 5.94 0.42
CA PHE A 297 7.32 5.16 -0.41
C PHE A 297 8.04 4.08 0.39
N LEU A 298 8.58 4.43 1.57
CA LEU A 298 9.31 3.48 2.41
C LEU A 298 8.40 2.35 2.92
N THR A 299 7.13 2.62 3.19
CA THR A 299 6.15 1.61 3.58
C THR A 299 5.91 0.62 2.44
N ASP A 300 5.66 1.11 1.22
CA ASP A 300 5.51 0.25 0.03
C ASP A 300 6.79 -0.54 -0.27
N MET A 301 7.97 0.04 -0.02
CA MET A 301 9.26 -0.65 -0.15
C MET A 301 9.42 -1.78 0.89
N ILE A 302 8.99 -1.57 2.14
CA ILE A 302 9.01 -2.60 3.20
C ILE A 302 8.03 -3.74 2.88
N ILE A 303 6.84 -3.42 2.35
CA ILE A 303 5.88 -4.40 1.84
C ILE A 303 6.49 -5.19 0.68
N TYR A 304 7.12 -4.49 -0.29
CA TYR A 304 7.84 -5.12 -1.39
C TYR A 304 8.92 -6.08 -0.89
N GLN A 305 9.67 -5.71 0.15
CA GLN A 305 10.69 -6.57 0.77
C GLN A 305 10.11 -7.76 1.55
N GLY A 306 8.80 -7.83 1.77
CA GLY A 306 8.14 -8.87 2.57
C GLY A 306 8.35 -8.73 4.08
N GLN A 307 8.75 -7.54 4.56
CA GLN A 307 9.00 -7.26 5.98
C GLN A 307 7.70 -6.82 6.68
N TYR A 308 6.69 -7.68 6.71
CA TYR A 308 5.31 -7.33 7.09
C TYR A 308 5.16 -6.75 8.51
N LYS A 309 5.92 -7.23 9.49
CA LYS A 309 5.90 -6.66 10.86
C LYS A 309 6.33 -5.20 10.88
N LYS A 310 7.36 -4.83 10.11
CA LYS A 310 7.81 -3.44 9.98
C LYS A 310 6.82 -2.60 9.18
N ALA A 311 6.18 -3.20 8.17
CA ALA A 311 5.14 -2.52 7.39
C ALA A 311 3.94 -2.14 8.26
N ILE A 312 3.47 -3.07 9.12
CA ILE A 312 2.38 -2.81 10.07
C ILE A 312 2.72 -1.63 11.01
N ALA A 313 3.90 -1.64 11.62
CA ALA A 313 4.35 -0.54 12.47
C ALA A 313 4.40 0.80 11.72
N SER A 314 4.88 0.79 10.48
CA SER A 314 4.93 1.98 9.62
C SER A 314 3.53 2.49 9.24
N LEU A 315 2.59 1.59 8.93
CA LEU A 315 1.21 1.92 8.60
C LEU A 315 0.46 2.54 9.79
N HIS A 316 0.63 1.99 11.00
CA HIS A 316 0.07 2.61 12.21
C HIS A 316 0.65 4.01 12.47
N HIS A 317 1.95 4.18 12.25
CA HIS A 317 2.58 5.49 12.39
C HIS A 317 2.06 6.50 11.35
N LEU A 318 1.83 6.07 10.10
CA LEU A 318 1.19 6.88 9.06
C LEU A 318 -0.22 7.31 9.47
N ALA A 319 -1.02 6.38 10.01
CA ALA A 319 -2.37 6.68 10.48
C ALA A 319 -2.37 7.72 11.62
N ALA A 320 -1.43 7.62 12.57
CA ALA A 320 -1.30 8.60 13.65
C ALA A 320 -0.97 10.02 13.15
N LEU A 321 -0.17 10.14 12.08
CA LEU A 321 0.17 11.42 11.47
C LEU A 321 -1.00 12.02 10.67
N GLN A 322 -1.80 11.18 10.02
CA GLN A 322 -2.93 11.61 9.19
C GLN A 322 -4.21 11.89 9.99
N GLY A 323 -4.38 11.28 11.17
CA GLY A 323 -5.57 11.42 12.04
C GLY A 323 -5.77 12.78 12.73
N SER A 324 -5.00 13.80 12.38
CA SER A 324 -5.04 15.15 12.99
C SER A 324 -5.67 16.24 12.10
N LEU A 325 -6.17 15.89 10.91
CA LEU A 325 -6.80 16.83 9.99
C LEU A 325 -8.34 16.80 10.15
N PRO A 326 -8.98 17.89 10.63
CA PRO A 326 -10.42 18.03 10.60
C PRO A 326 -10.84 18.32 9.14
N GLN A 327 -11.13 17.28 8.37
CA GLN A 327 -11.93 17.42 7.16
C GLN A 327 -13.40 17.19 7.51
N PRO A 328 -14.35 17.90 6.87
CA PRO A 328 -15.77 17.72 7.11
C PRO A 328 -16.15 16.29 6.74
N GLN A 329 -16.29 15.44 7.76
CA GLN A 329 -16.73 14.08 7.60
C GLN A 329 -18.21 14.11 7.23
N ILE A 330 -18.53 13.68 6.01
CA ILE A 330 -19.85 13.09 5.75
C ILE A 330 -19.86 11.80 6.57
N THR A 331 -20.71 11.77 7.59
CA THR A 331 -20.86 10.66 8.53
C THR A 331 -20.87 9.32 7.81
N GLY A 332 -19.83 8.49 8.01
CA GLY A 332 -19.76 7.11 7.52
C GLY A 332 -18.78 6.82 6.37
N GLN A 333 -18.14 7.81 5.74
CA GLN A 333 -17.12 7.57 4.71
C GLN A 333 -15.71 7.87 5.22
N GLY A 334 -14.89 6.84 5.42
CA GLY A 334 -13.46 6.98 5.67
C GLY A 334 -12.74 7.50 4.42
N THR A 335 -11.65 8.25 4.61
CA THR A 335 -10.84 8.77 3.48
C THR A 335 -10.27 7.64 2.63
N LEU A 336 -10.05 7.86 1.33
CA LEU A 336 -9.44 6.85 0.45
C LEU A 336 -8.04 6.44 0.93
N GLU A 337 -7.33 7.36 1.59
CA GLU A 337 -6.05 7.10 2.26
C GLU A 337 -6.18 6.12 3.42
N HIS A 338 -7.24 6.25 4.22
CA HIS A 338 -7.54 5.31 5.29
C HIS A 338 -7.89 3.92 4.72
N GLN A 339 -8.71 3.88 3.66
CA GLN A 339 -9.05 2.64 2.97
C GLN A 339 -7.80 1.92 2.42
N ARG A 340 -6.87 2.67 1.82
CA ARG A 340 -5.56 2.17 1.37
C ARG A 340 -4.76 1.56 2.52
N ALA A 341 -4.70 2.22 3.67
CA ALA A 341 -3.98 1.70 4.84
C ALA A 341 -4.59 0.39 5.38
N LEU A 342 -5.93 0.33 5.49
CA LEU A 342 -6.64 -0.86 5.97
C LEU A 342 -6.36 -2.10 5.11
N ILE A 343 -6.40 -1.98 3.78
CA ILE A 343 -6.14 -3.13 2.90
C ILE A 343 -4.65 -3.56 2.93
N GLN A 344 -3.73 -2.62 3.09
CA GLN A 344 -2.31 -2.95 3.29
C GLN A 344 -2.08 -3.65 4.65
N LEU A 345 -2.74 -3.21 5.71
CA LEU A 345 -2.72 -3.89 7.01
C LEU A 345 -3.28 -5.32 6.89
N ALA A 346 -4.43 -5.50 6.24
CA ALA A 346 -5.03 -6.81 6.03
C ALA A 346 -4.08 -7.79 5.33
N THR A 347 -3.45 -7.37 4.22
CA THR A 347 -2.49 -8.22 3.49
C THR A 347 -1.21 -8.51 4.27
N CYS A 348 -0.73 -7.57 5.09
CA CYS A 348 0.40 -7.79 5.98
C CYS A 348 0.06 -8.81 7.08
N HIS A 349 -1.07 -8.68 7.76
CA HIS A 349 -1.54 -9.64 8.76
C HIS A 349 -1.74 -11.03 8.14
N PHE A 350 -2.29 -11.10 6.93
CA PHE A 350 -2.48 -12.37 6.24
C PHE A 350 -1.16 -13.08 5.98
N SER A 351 -0.16 -12.34 5.54
CA SER A 351 1.18 -12.86 5.26
C SER A 351 1.92 -13.33 6.52
N LEU A 352 1.50 -12.87 7.71
CA LEU A 352 1.98 -13.33 9.01
C LEU A 352 1.17 -14.52 9.57
N GLY A 353 0.09 -14.94 8.89
CA GLY A 353 -0.83 -15.98 9.36
C GLY A 353 -1.84 -15.50 10.41
N GLU A 354 -1.96 -14.18 10.61
CA GLU A 354 -2.87 -13.56 11.57
C GLU A 354 -4.27 -13.40 10.95
N TYR A 355 -4.95 -14.52 10.72
CA TYR A 355 -6.21 -14.56 9.94
C TYR A 355 -7.35 -13.77 10.58
N ARG A 356 -7.45 -13.76 11.92
CA ARG A 356 -8.45 -12.96 12.63
C ARG A 356 -8.25 -11.47 12.38
N MET A 357 -7.02 -10.98 12.53
CA MET A 357 -6.67 -9.57 12.27
C MET A 357 -6.87 -9.21 10.81
N THR A 358 -6.51 -10.11 9.89
CA THR A 358 -6.80 -9.94 8.45
C THR A 358 -8.29 -9.70 8.21
N CYS A 359 -9.13 -10.57 8.75
CA CYS A 359 -10.58 -10.50 8.61
C CYS A 359 -11.12 -9.20 9.22
N GLU A 360 -10.65 -8.81 10.40
CA GLU A 360 -11.03 -7.55 11.07
C GLU A 360 -10.76 -6.32 10.19
N GLN A 361 -9.54 -6.20 9.64
CA GLN A 361 -9.18 -5.09 8.76
C GLN A 361 -10.00 -5.07 7.47
N VAL A 362 -10.28 -6.23 6.88
CA VAL A 362 -11.14 -6.33 5.68
C VAL A 362 -12.57 -5.92 6.01
N LEU A 363 -13.12 -6.38 7.13
CA LEU A 363 -14.49 -6.06 7.53
C LEU A 363 -14.66 -4.58 7.88
N ASP A 364 -13.66 -3.96 8.50
CA ASP A 364 -13.62 -2.51 8.72
C ASP A 364 -13.58 -1.74 7.39
N LEU A 365 -12.78 -2.22 6.43
CA LEU A 365 -12.72 -1.64 5.10
C LEU A 365 -14.07 -1.73 4.36
N MET A 366 -14.78 -2.87 4.48
CA MET A 366 -16.09 -3.06 3.86
C MET A 366 -17.14 -2.06 4.34
N CYS A 367 -17.05 -1.58 5.59
CA CYS A 367 -17.94 -0.55 6.13
C CYS A 367 -17.81 0.80 5.39
N TYR A 368 -16.64 1.10 4.81
CA TYR A 368 -16.38 2.35 4.09
C TYR A 368 -16.62 2.25 2.58
N MET A 369 -16.80 1.04 2.05
CA MET A 369 -17.04 0.81 0.64
C MET A 369 -18.51 1.07 0.30
N ILE A 370 -18.75 2.03 -0.59
CA ILE A 370 -20.06 2.17 -1.24
C ILE A 370 -20.00 1.42 -2.57
N LEU A 371 -20.86 0.42 -2.71
CA LEU A 371 -21.07 -0.24 -4.00
C LEU A 371 -21.85 0.69 -4.94
N PRO A 372 -21.38 0.91 -6.18
CA PRO A 372 -22.19 1.59 -7.16
C PRO A 372 -23.45 0.75 -7.41
N ILE A 373 -24.62 1.38 -7.24
CA ILE A 373 -25.89 0.83 -7.68
C ILE A 373 -25.81 0.82 -9.21
N GLN A 374 -25.48 -0.32 -9.82
CA GLN A 374 -25.49 -0.40 -11.28
C GLN A 374 -26.92 -0.45 -11.79
N ASP A 375 -27.29 0.61 -12.51
CA ASP A 375 -28.33 0.59 -13.53
C ASP A 375 -27.90 -0.39 -14.65
N GLY A 376 -28.69 -1.45 -14.85
CA GLY A 376 -29.02 -2.10 -16.13
C GLY A 376 -27.96 -2.42 -17.21
N GLY A 377 -26.65 -2.30 -16.98
CA GLY A 377 -25.63 -2.54 -18.01
C GLY A 377 -24.94 -3.89 -17.87
N ARG A 378 -25.26 -4.86 -18.74
CA ARG A 378 -24.49 -6.11 -18.87
C ARG A 378 -23.01 -5.78 -19.13
N SER A 379 -22.17 -5.92 -18.12
CA SER A 379 -20.71 -5.92 -18.28
C SER A 379 -20.27 -7.38 -18.39
N GLN A 380 -20.24 -7.87 -19.63
CA GLN A 380 -19.55 -9.11 -19.96
C GLN A 380 -18.05 -8.79 -19.93
N GLU A 381 -17.40 -8.91 -18.76
CA GLU A 381 -15.94 -8.98 -18.69
C GLU A 381 -15.55 -10.35 -19.25
N GLU A 382 -15.19 -10.37 -20.53
CA GLU A 382 -14.59 -11.53 -21.17
C GLU A 382 -13.32 -11.89 -20.38
N PRO A 383 -13.16 -13.14 -19.87
CA PRO A 383 -11.92 -13.52 -19.22
C PRO A 383 -10.83 -13.51 -20.29
N SER A 384 -9.88 -12.58 -20.16
CA SER A 384 -8.71 -12.54 -21.04
C SER A 384 -8.06 -13.93 -21.07
N LYS A 385 -8.12 -14.60 -22.23
CA LYS A 385 -7.53 -15.93 -22.49
C LYS A 385 -6.02 -15.86 -22.63
N ILE A 386 -5.34 -15.19 -21.69
CA ILE A 386 -3.89 -15.21 -21.61
C ILE A 386 -3.55 -15.99 -20.36
N LYS A 387 -3.22 -17.28 -20.53
CA LYS A 387 -2.55 -18.05 -19.46
C LYS A 387 -1.24 -17.34 -19.14
N PRO A 388 -1.09 -16.67 -17.98
CA PRO A 388 0.19 -16.15 -17.60
C PRO A 388 0.98 -17.39 -17.20
N LYS A 389 2.13 -17.64 -17.85
CA LYS A 389 3.10 -18.60 -17.34
C LYS A 389 3.66 -18.03 -16.03
N PHE A 390 2.91 -18.18 -14.93
CA PHE A 390 3.35 -17.76 -13.61
C PHE A 390 4.53 -18.63 -13.19
N ARG A 391 5.68 -17.98 -12.99
CA ARG A 391 6.76 -18.56 -12.18
C ARG A 391 6.28 -18.50 -10.72
N LYS A 392 6.63 -19.49 -9.90
CA LYS A 392 6.40 -19.52 -8.43
C LYS A 392 7.18 -18.39 -7.71
N GLY A 393 6.84 -17.14 -7.98
CA GLY A 393 7.28 -15.94 -7.30
C GLY A 393 6.06 -15.20 -6.75
N SER A 394 6.16 -14.66 -5.55
CA SER A 394 5.09 -13.86 -4.94
C SER A 394 5.02 -12.49 -5.61
N ASP A 395 4.31 -12.43 -6.73
CA ASP A 395 4.07 -11.19 -7.46
C ASP A 395 3.24 -10.23 -6.60
N LEU A 396 3.49 -8.94 -6.74
CA LEU A 396 2.72 -7.87 -6.11
C LEU A 396 1.79 -7.27 -7.15
N LYS A 397 0.65 -6.74 -6.75
CA LYS A 397 -0.31 -6.04 -7.61
C LYS A 397 -0.44 -4.59 -7.18
N LEU A 398 -0.44 -3.69 -8.15
CA LEU A 398 -0.79 -2.29 -7.94
C LEU A 398 -2.23 -2.08 -8.44
N LEU A 399 -3.16 -1.83 -7.53
CA LEU A 399 -4.60 -1.72 -7.83
C LEU A 399 -5.14 -0.33 -7.46
N PRO A 400 -6.15 0.20 -8.17
CA PRO A 400 -6.83 1.41 -7.74
C PRO A 400 -7.68 1.13 -6.49
N CYS A 401 -7.63 2.03 -5.52
CA CYS A 401 -8.41 1.97 -4.29
C CYS A 401 -9.88 2.36 -4.55
N THR A 402 -10.58 1.52 -5.31
CA THR A 402 -12.02 1.62 -5.57
C THR A 402 -12.75 0.40 -5.01
N GLY A 403 -14.04 0.54 -4.69
CA GLY A 403 -14.87 -0.62 -4.36
C GLY A 403 -14.86 -1.69 -5.46
N LYS A 404 -14.85 -1.29 -6.75
CA LYS A 404 -14.81 -2.22 -7.90
C LYS A 404 -13.55 -3.08 -7.92
N ALA A 405 -12.38 -2.52 -7.60
CA ALA A 405 -11.11 -3.26 -7.67
C ALA A 405 -10.74 -3.96 -6.35
N ILE A 406 -11.02 -3.32 -5.21
CA ILE A 406 -10.60 -3.83 -3.91
C ILE A 406 -11.57 -4.88 -3.36
N MET A 407 -12.87 -4.76 -3.61
CA MET A 407 -13.82 -5.75 -3.08
C MET A 407 -13.59 -7.16 -3.66
N PRO A 408 -13.40 -7.36 -4.98
CA PRO A 408 -13.02 -8.66 -5.54
C PRO A 408 -11.66 -9.17 -5.05
N PHE A 409 -10.80 -8.32 -4.50
CA PHE A 409 -9.54 -8.73 -3.87
C PHE A 409 -9.76 -9.18 -2.41
N CYS A 410 -10.60 -8.48 -1.66
CA CYS A 410 -10.89 -8.78 -0.26
C CYS A 410 -11.61 -10.11 -0.05
N LEU A 411 -12.54 -10.47 -0.94
CA LEU A 411 -13.34 -11.70 -0.79
C LEU A 411 -12.49 -12.99 -0.88
N PRO A 412 -11.58 -13.16 -1.87
CA PRO A 412 -10.62 -14.26 -1.87
C PRO A 412 -9.67 -14.24 -0.67
N LEU A 413 -9.27 -13.05 -0.19
CA LEU A 413 -8.44 -12.92 1.00
C LEU A 413 -9.16 -13.47 2.24
N MET A 414 -10.44 -13.13 2.42
CA MET A 414 -11.28 -13.71 3.47
C MET A 414 -11.48 -15.22 3.28
N LEU A 415 -11.74 -15.67 2.05
CA LEU A 415 -11.87 -17.10 1.74
C LEU A 415 -10.63 -17.86 2.20
N ALA A 416 -9.43 -17.31 1.97
CA ALA A 416 -8.17 -17.89 2.41
C ALA A 416 -8.08 -18.03 3.93
N CYS A 417 -8.57 -17.03 4.68
CA CYS A 417 -8.62 -17.06 6.15
C CYS A 417 -9.48 -18.22 6.67
N PHE A 418 -10.68 -18.41 6.10
CA PHE A 418 -11.61 -19.46 6.55
C PHE A 418 -11.25 -20.85 6.01
N LYS A 419 -10.62 -20.94 4.82
CA LYS A 419 -10.29 -22.20 4.16
C LYS A 419 -9.49 -23.14 5.06
N LEU A 420 -8.45 -22.64 5.74
CA LEU A 420 -7.63 -23.49 6.61
C LEU A 420 -8.47 -24.09 7.75
N ARG A 421 -9.26 -23.26 8.45
CA ARG A 421 -10.11 -23.72 9.56
C ARG A 421 -11.18 -24.70 9.09
N ALA A 422 -11.87 -24.37 7.99
CA ALA A 422 -12.95 -25.18 7.43
C ALA A 422 -12.51 -26.59 7.03
N PHE A 423 -11.25 -26.78 6.58
CA PHE A 423 -10.76 -28.08 6.11
C PHE A 423 -9.87 -28.83 7.12
N VAL A 424 -9.16 -28.15 8.01
CA VAL A 424 -8.25 -28.77 9.00
C VAL A 424 -9.00 -29.28 10.23
N ASP A 425 -9.96 -28.52 10.75
CA ASP A 425 -10.66 -28.92 11.98
C ASP A 425 -11.73 -29.97 11.73
N SER A 426 -11.87 -30.89 12.69
CA SER A 426 -12.65 -32.13 12.53
C SER A 426 -14.14 -31.91 12.28
N ARG A 427 -14.70 -30.77 12.73
CA ARG A 427 -16.08 -30.36 12.41
C ARG A 427 -16.32 -28.88 12.73
N ASP A 428 -16.19 -28.01 11.73
CA ASP A 428 -16.54 -26.59 11.81
C ASP A 428 -17.46 -26.21 10.65
N ASP A 429 -18.76 -26.50 10.82
CA ASP A 429 -19.79 -26.25 9.81
C ASP A 429 -19.97 -24.74 9.56
N MET A 430 -19.68 -23.89 10.57
CA MET A 430 -19.77 -22.44 10.45
C MET A 430 -18.68 -21.92 9.50
N ALA A 431 -17.42 -22.32 9.71
CA ALA A 431 -16.33 -21.97 8.82
C ALA A 431 -16.56 -22.52 7.40
N LEU A 432 -17.07 -23.76 7.29
CA LEU A 432 -17.38 -24.37 6.00
C LEU A 432 -18.52 -23.63 5.27
N GLY A 433 -19.55 -23.20 5.99
CA GLY A 433 -20.63 -22.37 5.45
C GLY A 433 -20.14 -21.00 4.96
N HIS A 434 -19.27 -20.33 5.72
CA HIS A 434 -18.62 -19.10 5.27
C HIS A 434 -17.79 -19.29 3.99
N VAL A 435 -17.05 -20.41 3.89
CA VAL A 435 -16.32 -20.78 2.67
C VAL A 435 -17.28 -20.94 1.48
N ILE A 436 -18.41 -21.62 1.64
CA ILE A 436 -19.40 -21.81 0.58
C ILE A 436 -19.98 -20.47 0.11
N VAL A 437 -20.32 -19.56 1.03
CA VAL A 437 -20.82 -18.23 0.68
C VAL A 437 -19.79 -17.46 -0.16
N LEU A 438 -18.51 -17.47 0.25
CA LEU A 438 -17.43 -16.73 -0.44
C LEU A 438 -17.02 -17.36 -1.77
N LEU A 439 -17.19 -18.67 -1.96
CA LEU A 439 -16.84 -19.39 -3.20
C LEU A 439 -17.66 -18.93 -4.41
N GLN A 440 -18.83 -18.33 -4.20
CA GLN A 440 -19.69 -17.84 -5.26
C GLN A 440 -19.02 -16.76 -6.13
N GLN A 441 -18.09 -15.99 -5.57
CA GLN A 441 -17.51 -14.79 -6.19
C GLN A 441 -16.78 -15.06 -7.52
N GLU A 442 -16.06 -16.17 -7.61
CA GLU A 442 -15.32 -16.55 -8.82
C GLU A 442 -15.79 -17.92 -9.30
N TRP A 443 -17.08 -18.05 -9.57
CA TRP A 443 -17.62 -19.23 -10.22
C TRP A 443 -17.32 -19.20 -11.74
N PRO A 444 -16.85 -20.30 -12.37
CA PRO A 444 -16.64 -21.65 -11.85
C PRO A 444 -15.21 -21.94 -11.33
N ARG A 445 -14.33 -20.93 -11.24
CA ARG A 445 -12.93 -21.13 -10.77
C ARG A 445 -12.86 -21.75 -9.36
N GLY A 446 -13.84 -21.48 -8.51
CA GLY A 446 -13.97 -22.06 -7.16
C GLY A 446 -14.58 -23.46 -7.07
N GLU A 447 -15.04 -24.06 -8.18
CA GLU A 447 -15.80 -25.31 -8.19
C GLU A 447 -15.06 -26.49 -7.54
N ASN A 448 -13.76 -26.67 -7.83
CA ASN A 448 -12.99 -27.75 -7.23
C ASN A 448 -12.92 -27.66 -5.69
N LEU A 449 -12.83 -26.44 -5.15
CA LEU A 449 -12.82 -26.23 -3.70
C LEU A 449 -14.22 -26.42 -3.10
N PHE A 450 -15.27 -26.06 -3.85
CA PHE A 450 -16.65 -26.35 -3.49
C PHE A 450 -16.93 -27.85 -3.40
N LEU A 451 -16.54 -28.64 -4.41
CA LEU A 451 -16.70 -30.10 -4.40
C LEU A 451 -15.97 -30.76 -3.22
N LYS A 452 -14.83 -30.20 -2.79
CA LYS A 452 -14.15 -30.63 -1.55
C LYS A 452 -14.97 -30.33 -0.30
N ALA A 453 -15.62 -29.17 -0.23
CA ALA A 453 -16.53 -28.84 0.86
C ALA A 453 -17.72 -29.80 0.90
N VAL A 454 -18.33 -30.09 -0.26
CA VAL A 454 -19.42 -31.07 -0.41
C VAL A 454 -18.96 -32.46 0.04
N SER A 455 -17.80 -32.93 -0.41
CA SER A 455 -17.26 -34.22 0.03
C SER A 455 -17.06 -34.29 1.55
N LYS A 456 -16.66 -33.19 2.19
CA LYS A 456 -16.52 -33.12 3.65
C LYS A 456 -17.89 -33.21 4.33
N ILE A 457 -18.90 -32.50 3.82
CA ILE A 457 -20.29 -32.58 4.31
C ILE A 457 -20.83 -34.01 4.20
N CYS A 458 -20.61 -34.66 3.06
CA CYS A 458 -21.02 -36.06 2.84
C CYS A 458 -20.36 -37.01 3.86
N GLN A 459 -19.08 -36.82 4.15
CA GLN A 459 -18.36 -37.61 5.17
C GLN A 459 -18.91 -37.37 6.58
N GLN A 460 -19.39 -36.16 6.89
CA GLN A 460 -19.97 -35.81 8.18
C GLN A 460 -21.43 -36.29 8.33
N GLY A 461 -22.15 -36.49 7.22
CA GLY A 461 -23.53 -36.96 7.20
C GLY A 461 -24.57 -35.92 7.66
N ASN A 462 -24.11 -34.75 8.10
CA ASN A 462 -24.94 -33.61 8.49
C ASN A 462 -24.19 -32.30 8.23
N PHE A 463 -24.93 -31.22 8.12
CA PHE A 463 -24.38 -29.88 7.98
C PHE A 463 -25.35 -28.82 8.51
N GLN A 464 -24.87 -27.92 9.36
CA GLN A 464 -25.66 -26.84 9.94
C GLN A 464 -25.11 -25.46 9.55
N TYR A 465 -25.92 -24.65 8.87
CA TYR A 465 -25.57 -23.27 8.53
C TYR A 465 -26.82 -22.42 8.28
N GLU A 466 -27.26 -21.68 9.31
CA GLU A 466 -28.52 -20.90 9.27
C GLU A 466 -28.49 -19.73 8.27
N ASN A 467 -27.29 -19.29 7.89
CA ASN A 467 -27.07 -18.20 6.93
C ASN A 467 -27.07 -18.66 5.47
N PHE A 468 -27.28 -19.96 5.20
CA PHE A 468 -27.21 -20.53 3.85
C PHE A 468 -28.14 -19.80 2.89
N PHE A 469 -29.45 -19.82 3.16
CA PHE A 469 -30.40 -19.19 2.26
C PHE A 469 -30.17 -17.67 2.22
N ASN A 470 -29.69 -17.03 3.29
CA ASN A 470 -29.48 -15.57 3.33
C ASN A 470 -28.53 -15.05 2.26
N TYR A 471 -27.48 -15.82 1.93
CA TYR A 471 -26.36 -15.35 1.11
C TYR A 471 -25.97 -16.26 -0.05
N VAL A 472 -26.48 -17.49 -0.14
CA VAL A 472 -26.26 -18.37 -1.29
C VAL A 472 -27.32 -18.11 -2.38
N THR A 473 -26.83 -17.71 -3.55
CA THR A 473 -27.63 -17.35 -4.74
C THR A 473 -27.18 -18.08 -6.00
N ASN A 474 -25.98 -18.67 -6.02
CA ASN A 474 -25.50 -19.47 -7.14
C ASN A 474 -26.34 -20.74 -7.34
N THR A 475 -26.90 -20.92 -8.54
CA THR A 475 -27.83 -22.01 -8.86
C THR A 475 -27.19 -23.38 -8.72
N ASP A 476 -25.96 -23.57 -9.20
CA ASP A 476 -25.25 -24.86 -9.14
C ASP A 476 -25.04 -25.30 -7.68
N THR A 477 -24.76 -24.35 -6.78
CA THR A 477 -24.64 -24.60 -5.34
C THR A 477 -25.98 -24.99 -4.72
N LEU A 478 -27.07 -24.31 -5.09
CA LEU A 478 -28.42 -24.61 -4.60
C LEU A 478 -28.89 -26.00 -5.06
N GLU A 479 -28.61 -26.35 -6.31
CA GLU A 479 -28.91 -27.66 -6.89
C GLU A 479 -28.17 -28.78 -6.15
N GLU A 480 -26.86 -28.62 -5.91
CA GLU A 480 -26.07 -29.60 -5.17
C GLU A 480 -26.62 -29.81 -3.75
N PHE A 481 -26.97 -28.75 -3.04
CA PHE A 481 -27.56 -28.85 -1.70
C PHE A 481 -28.98 -29.47 -1.72
N ALA A 482 -29.74 -29.29 -2.80
CA ALA A 482 -31.00 -30.01 -2.99
C ALA A 482 -30.75 -31.52 -3.22
N TYR A 483 -29.74 -31.85 -4.04
CA TYR A 483 -29.36 -33.23 -4.32
C TYR A 483 -28.89 -33.98 -3.07
N LEU A 484 -28.06 -33.37 -2.22
CA LEU A 484 -27.55 -33.99 -0.97
C LEU A 484 -28.65 -34.48 -0.03
N ARG A 485 -29.83 -33.87 -0.07
CA ARG A 485 -30.97 -34.27 0.78
C ARG A 485 -31.74 -35.49 0.22
N THR A 486 -31.55 -35.82 -1.05
CA THR A 486 -32.20 -36.96 -1.70
C THR A 486 -31.59 -38.30 -1.25
N GLN A 487 -32.25 -39.40 -1.60
CA GLN A 487 -31.73 -40.72 -1.30
C GLN A 487 -30.46 -41.05 -2.11
N GLU A 488 -30.35 -40.52 -3.32
CA GLU A 488 -29.19 -40.69 -4.22
C GLU A 488 -28.00 -39.84 -3.76
N GLY A 489 -28.26 -38.63 -3.24
CA GLY A 489 -27.24 -37.73 -2.70
C GLY A 489 -26.77 -38.05 -1.28
N GLY A 490 -27.13 -39.21 -0.71
CA GLY A 490 -26.64 -39.67 0.59
C GLY A 490 -27.53 -39.32 1.79
N LYS A 491 -28.69 -38.70 1.56
CA LYS A 491 -29.68 -38.36 2.61
C LYS A 491 -29.07 -37.57 3.77
N ILE A 492 -28.25 -36.58 3.43
CA ILE A 492 -27.54 -35.74 4.37
C ILE A 492 -28.54 -34.92 5.20
N HIS A 493 -28.31 -34.82 6.51
CA HIS A 493 -29.14 -33.99 7.39
C HIS A 493 -28.71 -32.53 7.34
N LEU A 494 -29.50 -31.69 6.66
CA LEU A 494 -29.21 -30.27 6.43
C LEU A 494 -30.06 -29.37 7.33
N GLU A 495 -29.41 -28.57 8.19
CA GLU A 495 -30.03 -27.54 9.03
C GLU A 495 -29.67 -26.15 8.49
N LEU A 496 -30.42 -25.69 7.49
CA LEU A 496 -30.14 -24.46 6.74
C LEU A 496 -31.08 -23.29 7.09
N LEU A 497 -32.14 -23.54 7.86
CA LEU A 497 -33.08 -22.52 8.31
C LEU A 497 -32.91 -22.28 9.82
N PRO A 498 -33.00 -21.02 10.28
CA PRO A 498 -32.90 -20.70 11.69
C PRO A 498 -33.97 -21.44 12.50
N ASN A 499 -33.60 -21.92 13.70
CA ASN A 499 -34.46 -22.62 14.66
C ASN A 499 -34.94 -24.04 14.29
N GLN A 500 -34.44 -24.67 13.20
CA GLN A 500 -34.82 -26.07 12.88
C GLN A 500 -34.41 -27.07 13.97
N GLY A 501 -33.22 -26.90 14.58
CA GLY A 501 -32.73 -27.79 15.63
C GLY A 501 -33.46 -27.70 16.97
N ARG A 502 -34.15 -26.58 17.26
CA ARG A 502 -34.95 -26.40 18.49
C ARG A 502 -36.32 -27.06 18.41
N LEU A 503 -36.93 -27.11 17.22
CA LEU A 503 -38.25 -27.73 17.02
C LEU A 503 -38.19 -29.27 17.12
N ILE A 504 -37.06 -29.87 16.74
CA ILE A 504 -36.90 -31.33 16.68
C ILE A 504 -36.59 -31.92 18.07
N LYS A 505 -35.93 -31.18 18.96
CA LYS A 505 -35.53 -31.69 20.28
C LYS A 505 -36.64 -31.70 21.35
N HIS A 506 -37.71 -30.92 21.17
CA HIS A 506 -38.75 -30.76 22.20
C HIS A 506 -40.12 -31.39 21.86
N HIS A 507 -40.32 -31.95 20.67
CA HIS A 507 -41.61 -32.52 20.29
C HIS A 507 -41.52 -33.99 19.93
N THR A 508 -42.26 -34.80 20.69
CA THR A 508 -42.65 -36.16 20.38
C THR A 508 -43.09 -36.26 18.91
N VAL A 509 -42.47 -37.18 18.18
CA VAL A 509 -42.66 -37.44 16.75
C VAL A 509 -44.16 -37.66 16.45
N THR A 510 -44.80 -36.64 15.88
CA THR A 510 -46.12 -36.76 15.25
C THR A 510 -45.96 -36.60 13.73
N ARG A 511 -46.63 -37.48 12.97
CA ARG A 511 -46.48 -37.67 11.51
C ARG A 511 -46.66 -36.42 10.61
N GLY A 512 -47.04 -35.26 11.14
CA GLY A 512 -47.25 -34.01 10.39
C GLY A 512 -46.05 -33.05 10.36
N ILE A 513 -45.15 -33.10 11.34
CA ILE A 513 -44.08 -32.09 11.51
C ILE A 513 -42.98 -32.25 10.43
N THR A 514 -42.67 -33.48 10.03
CA THR A 514 -41.66 -33.76 9.00
C THR A 514 -42.10 -33.35 7.60
N LYS A 515 -43.41 -33.23 7.35
CA LYS A 515 -43.95 -32.72 6.08
C LYS A 515 -43.76 -31.19 5.99
N GLY A 516 -44.06 -30.46 7.07
CA GLY A 516 -43.83 -29.02 7.16
C GLY A 516 -42.36 -28.63 6.95
N VAL A 517 -41.41 -29.36 7.55
CA VAL A 517 -39.97 -29.10 7.38
C VAL A 517 -39.47 -29.36 5.94
N LYS A 518 -40.13 -30.23 5.17
CA LYS A 518 -39.83 -30.45 3.75
C LYS A 518 -40.42 -29.33 2.89
N GLU A 519 -41.66 -28.92 3.17
CA GLU A 519 -42.33 -27.83 2.48
C GLU A 519 -41.62 -26.48 2.73
N ASP A 520 -41.20 -26.20 3.96
CA ASP A 520 -40.44 -24.99 4.33
C ASP A 520 -39.11 -24.89 3.57
N PHE A 521 -38.40 -26.01 3.43
CA PHE A 521 -37.17 -26.06 2.66
C PHE A 521 -37.40 -25.86 1.16
N HIS A 522 -38.43 -26.49 0.60
CA HIS A 522 -38.79 -26.31 -0.81
C HIS A 522 -39.14 -24.84 -1.09
N LEU A 523 -39.97 -24.23 -0.23
CA LEU A 523 -40.32 -22.81 -0.33
C LEU A 523 -39.11 -21.89 -0.14
N ALA A 524 -38.19 -22.22 0.78
CA ALA A 524 -36.96 -21.47 0.96
C ALA A 524 -36.06 -21.56 -0.29
N MET A 525 -35.96 -22.74 -0.90
CA MET A 525 -35.22 -22.97 -2.13
C MET A 525 -35.82 -22.19 -3.30
N GLU A 526 -37.14 -22.27 -3.51
CA GLU A 526 -37.86 -21.55 -4.56
C GLU A 526 -37.72 -20.02 -4.41
N ARG A 527 -37.81 -19.51 -3.19
CA ARG A 527 -37.56 -18.09 -2.87
C ARG A 527 -36.12 -17.65 -3.15
N ARG A 528 -35.14 -18.57 -3.09
CA ARG A 528 -33.75 -18.24 -3.42
C ARG A 528 -33.43 -18.39 -4.90
N VAL A 529 -33.99 -19.39 -5.56
CA VAL A 529 -33.90 -19.53 -7.02
C VAL A 529 -34.52 -18.32 -7.73
N SER A 530 -35.66 -17.82 -7.25
CA SER A 530 -36.28 -16.59 -7.78
C SER A 530 -35.42 -15.33 -7.62
N ARG A 531 -34.38 -15.37 -6.77
CA ARG A 531 -33.43 -14.28 -6.51
C ARG A 531 -32.04 -14.52 -7.12
N CYS A 532 -31.85 -15.54 -7.96
CA CYS A 532 -30.56 -15.81 -8.62
C CYS A 532 -30.03 -14.65 -9.49
N GLY A 533 -30.89 -13.69 -9.85
CA GLY A 533 -30.50 -12.46 -10.55
C GLY A 533 -29.98 -11.32 -9.66
N GLU A 534 -29.94 -11.49 -8.33
CA GLU A 534 -29.37 -10.49 -7.43
C GLU A 534 -27.88 -10.23 -7.73
N ASN A 535 -27.44 -9.00 -7.58
CA ASN A 535 -26.03 -8.66 -7.76
C ASN A 535 -25.19 -9.33 -6.66
N LEU A 536 -24.39 -10.32 -7.03
CA LEU A 536 -23.58 -11.10 -6.09
C LEU A 536 -22.65 -10.22 -5.23
N MET A 537 -22.07 -9.15 -5.80
CA MET A 537 -21.24 -8.23 -5.02
C MET A 537 -22.04 -7.57 -3.89
N VAL A 538 -23.29 -7.19 -4.15
CA VAL A 538 -24.15 -6.59 -3.12
C VAL A 538 -24.49 -7.62 -2.04
N VAL A 539 -24.77 -8.86 -2.43
CA VAL A 539 -25.06 -9.95 -1.49
C VAL A 539 -23.86 -10.25 -0.59
N LEU A 540 -22.65 -10.34 -1.17
CA LEU A 540 -21.42 -10.61 -0.41
C LEU A 540 -20.97 -9.43 0.44
N HIS A 541 -21.21 -8.19 0.00
CA HIS A 541 -20.96 -7.00 0.81
C HIS A 541 -21.87 -6.96 2.03
N ARG A 542 -23.17 -7.25 1.83
CA ARG A 542 -24.13 -7.39 2.91
C ARG A 542 -23.73 -8.51 3.88
N PHE A 543 -23.29 -9.65 3.36
CA PHE A 543 -22.75 -10.74 4.19
C PHE A 543 -21.61 -10.26 5.09
N CYS A 544 -20.61 -9.57 4.54
CA CYS A 544 -19.50 -9.03 5.31
C CYS A 544 -19.96 -8.05 6.41
N ILE A 545 -20.87 -7.13 6.10
CA ILE A 545 -21.31 -6.11 7.06
C ILE A 545 -22.25 -6.71 8.12
N SER A 546 -23.27 -7.45 7.70
CA SER A 546 -24.32 -7.98 8.58
C SER A 546 -23.80 -9.09 9.49
N GLU A 547 -22.89 -9.94 9.00
CA GLU A 547 -22.35 -11.07 9.74
C GLU A 547 -20.97 -10.79 10.36
N LYS A 548 -20.54 -9.52 10.43
CA LYS A 548 -19.20 -9.11 10.91
C LYS A 548 -18.78 -9.80 12.21
N ILE A 549 -19.68 -9.82 13.20
CA ILE A 549 -19.40 -10.41 14.52
C ILE A 549 -19.19 -11.93 14.40
N LEU A 550 -20.06 -12.61 13.66
CA LEU A 550 -20.02 -14.06 13.47
C LEU A 550 -18.77 -14.49 12.68
N LEU A 551 -18.40 -13.71 11.66
CA LEU A 551 -17.18 -13.92 10.87
C LEU A 551 -15.92 -13.84 11.73
N LEU A 552 -15.86 -12.88 12.66
CA LEU A 552 -14.72 -12.73 13.57
C LEU A 552 -14.68 -13.80 14.64
N GLN A 553 -15.83 -14.20 15.19
CA GLN A 553 -15.93 -15.29 16.16
C GLN A 553 -15.47 -16.63 15.56
N THR A 554 -15.77 -16.86 14.29
CA THR A 554 -15.33 -18.06 13.56
C THR A 554 -13.82 -18.09 13.30
N LEU A 555 -13.07 -17.02 13.57
CA LEU A 555 -11.60 -17.00 13.50
C LEU A 555 -10.94 -16.82 14.87
N ALA A 556 -11.73 -16.81 15.95
CA ALA A 556 -11.26 -16.70 17.32
C ALA A 556 -10.68 -18.01 17.86
#